data_AF-A0A3Q1K2C8-F1
#
_entry.id   AF-A0A3Q1K2C8-F1
#
_cell.length_a   1.000
_cell.length_b   1.000
_cell.length_c   1.000
_cell.angle_alpha   90.00
_cell.angle_beta   90.00
_cell.angle_gamma   90.00
#
_symmetry.space_group_name_H-M   'P 1'
#
loop_
_entity.id
_entity.type
_entity.pdbx_description
1 polymer ?
#
loop_
_entity_poly.entity_id
_entity_poly.type
_entity_poly.pdbx_seq_one_letter_code
_entity_poly.pdbx_strand_id
1 'polypeptide(L)'
;MANTVLEVGTGVFVIAVVWIAALVFGLVLLRASGPAKLGVIPIFLVALTITLALVFFPRSPETTSPFKQIEIVDTLFIGRYVLLAVVSAVFLVAFFMLLPFHYLEPVYAKALRTH
;
A
#
# COMPACT_ATOMS: atom_id res chain seq x y z
N MET A 1 26.22 -12.63 12.15
CA MET A 1 26.42 -11.26 12.68
C MET A 1 26.25 -10.17 11.60
N ALA A 2 25.36 -10.33 10.61
CA ALA A 2 25.23 -9.41 9.46
C ALA A 2 24.01 -8.46 9.53
N ASN A 3 23.22 -8.50 10.61
CA ASN A 3 21.92 -7.82 10.72
C ASN A 3 21.86 -6.83 11.90
N THR A 4 22.93 -6.08 12.13
CA THR A 4 22.96 -5.00 13.11
C THR A 4 23.21 -3.67 12.41
N VAL A 5 22.39 -2.68 12.76
CA VAL A 5 22.54 -1.28 12.32
C VAL A 5 22.83 -0.48 13.58
N LEU A 6 23.98 0.20 13.63
CA LEU A 6 24.42 0.93 14.83
C LEU A 6 24.48 0.04 16.09
N GLU A 7 24.94 -1.21 15.94
CA GLU A 7 24.97 -2.24 17.01
C GLU A 7 23.58 -2.66 17.56
N VAL A 8 22.50 -2.09 17.02
CA VAL A 8 21.12 -2.43 17.35
C VAL A 8 20.55 -3.37 16.28
N GLY A 9 19.74 -4.36 16.68
CA GLY A 9 19.09 -5.26 15.71
C GLY A 9 18.19 -4.49 14.74
N THR A 10 18.22 -4.87 13.45
CA THR A 10 17.48 -4.17 12.36
C THR A 10 16.02 -3.91 12.69
N GLY A 11 15.31 -4.85 13.31
CA GLY A 11 13.90 -4.68 13.68
C GLY A 11 13.65 -3.54 14.65
N VAL A 12 14.54 -3.33 15.63
CA VAL A 12 14.43 -2.23 16.60
C VAL A 12 14.72 -0.89 15.92
N PHE A 13 15.71 -0.88 15.02
CA PHE A 13 16.01 0.30 14.21
C PHE A 13 14.81 0.70 13.34
N VAL A 14 14.15 -0.26 12.68
CA VAL A 14 12.94 -0.01 11.88
C VAL A 14 11.81 0.54 12.74
N ILE A 15 11.57 -0.03 13.92
CA ILE A 15 10.55 0.48 14.86
C ILE A 15 10.85 1.95 15.22
N ALA A 16 12.09 2.27 15.57
CA ALA A 16 12.48 3.63 15.94
C ALA A 16 12.19 4.64 14.80
N VAL A 17 12.62 4.33 13.57
CA VAL A 17 12.39 5.20 12.41
C VAL A 17 10.90 5.39 12.13
N VAL A 18 10.12 4.30 12.16
CA VAL A 18 8.67 4.35 11.91
C VAL A 18 7.96 5.23 12.94
N TRP A 19 8.30 5.11 14.22
CA TRP A 19 7.67 5.92 15.27
C TRP A 19 8.11 7.39 15.22
N ILE A 20 9.38 7.67 14.91
CA ILE A 20 9.85 9.05 14.70
C ILE A 20 9.06 9.69 13.55
N ALA A 21 8.95 9.01 12.42
CA ALA A 21 8.18 9.51 11.28
C ALA A 21 6.69 9.71 11.64
N ALA A 22 6.06 8.73 12.28
CA ALA A 22 4.66 8.81 12.70
C ALA A 22 4.40 10.00 13.64
N LEU A 23 5.31 10.27 14.58
CA LEU A 23 5.23 11.42 15.47
C LEU A 23 5.40 12.74 14.71
N VAL A 24 6.38 12.84 13.81
CA VAL A 24 6.60 14.05 12.99
C VAL A 24 5.36 14.34 12.13
N PHE A 25 4.86 13.36 11.39
CA PHE A 25 3.64 13.51 10.59
C PHE A 25 2.41 13.80 11.46
N GLY A 26 2.30 13.15 12.63
CA GLY A 26 1.25 13.40 13.60
C GLY A 26 1.24 14.85 14.08
N LEU A 27 2.39 15.39 14.45
CA LEU A 27 2.54 16.79 14.87
C LEU A 27 2.15 17.78 13.76
N VAL A 28 2.54 17.50 12.52
CA VAL A 28 2.16 18.33 11.36
C VAL A 28 0.64 18.31 11.15
N LEU A 29 0.02 17.13 11.20
CA LEU A 29 -1.43 16.99 11.01
C LEU A 29 -2.26 17.57 12.16
N LEU A 30 -1.76 17.50 13.39
CA LEU A 30 -2.42 18.15 14.54
C LEU A 30 -2.52 19.67 14.39
N ARG A 31 -1.59 20.28 13.63
CA ARG A 31 -1.63 21.72 13.30
C ARG A 31 -2.60 22.06 12.17
N ALA A 32 -3.04 21.10 11.36
CA ALA A 32 -3.98 21.34 10.28
C ALA A 32 -5.37 21.71 10.84
N SER A 33 -6.17 22.51 10.15
CA SER A 33 -7.55 22.82 10.54
C SER A 33 -8.55 21.82 9.95
N GLY A 34 -9.66 21.56 10.67
CA GLY A 34 -10.74 20.72 10.17
C GLY A 34 -10.44 19.21 10.20
N PRO A 35 -11.05 18.41 9.30
CA PRO A 35 -11.01 16.94 9.37
C PRO A 35 -9.61 16.35 9.14
N ALA A 36 -8.67 17.13 8.59
CA ALA A 36 -7.29 16.71 8.37
C ALA A 36 -6.57 16.27 9.67
N LYS A 37 -6.96 16.80 10.83
CA LYS A 37 -6.43 16.36 12.15
C LYS A 37 -6.72 14.89 12.44
N LEU A 38 -7.81 14.34 11.91
CA LEU A 38 -8.16 12.93 12.09
C LEU A 38 -7.19 12.00 11.35
N GLY A 39 -6.40 12.51 10.41
CA GLY A 39 -5.35 11.77 9.70
C GLY A 39 -4.24 11.23 10.63
N VAL A 40 -4.14 11.73 11.87
CA VAL A 40 -3.24 11.18 12.90
C VAL A 40 -3.62 9.73 13.25
N ILE A 41 -4.93 9.42 13.27
CA ILE A 41 -5.45 8.09 13.65
C ILE A 41 -4.91 6.99 12.72
N PRO A 42 -5.10 7.04 11.39
CA PRO A 42 -4.59 6.01 10.50
C PRO A 42 -3.05 5.91 10.54
N ILE A 43 -2.32 7.01 10.73
CA ILE A 43 -0.85 6.98 10.82
C ILE A 43 -0.39 6.18 12.05
N PHE A 44 -1.01 6.44 13.21
CA PHE A 44 -0.71 5.68 14.42
C PHE A 44 -1.10 4.21 14.31
N LEU A 45 -2.24 3.91 13.67
CA LEU A 45 -2.65 2.53 13.43
C LEU A 45 -1.66 1.80 12.53
N VAL A 46 -1.16 2.42 11.46
CA VAL A 46 -0.14 1.83 10.59
C VAL A 46 1.17 1.56 11.36
N ALA A 47 1.65 2.53 12.14
CA ALA A 47 2.85 2.35 12.95
C ALA A 47 2.70 1.22 13.98
N LEU A 48 1.52 1.11 14.60
CA LEU A 48 1.17 0.03 15.52
C LEU A 48 1.15 -1.32 14.79
N THR A 49 0.50 -1.42 13.63
CA THR A 49 0.45 -2.64 12.84
C THR A 49 1.85 -3.13 12.45
N ILE A 50 2.74 -2.22 12.02
CA ILE A 50 4.15 -2.56 11.72
C ILE A 50 4.86 -3.08 12.96
N THR A 51 4.65 -2.44 14.12
CA THR A 51 5.25 -2.86 15.39
C THR A 51 4.77 -4.25 15.79
N LEU A 52 3.45 -4.50 15.74
CA LEU A 52 2.86 -5.80 16.04
C LEU A 52 3.38 -6.88 15.08
N ALA A 53 3.47 -6.57 13.78
CA ALA A 53 4.05 -7.49 12.80
C ALA A 53 5.50 -7.86 13.16
N LEU A 54 6.35 -6.87 13.48
CA LEU A 54 7.75 -7.13 13.84
C LEU A 54 7.95 -7.85 15.17
N VAL A 55 7.01 -7.71 16.11
CA VAL A 55 7.04 -8.37 17.42
C VAL A 55 6.52 -9.80 17.35
N PHE A 56 5.41 -10.03 16.64
CA PHE A 56 4.75 -11.33 16.60
C PHE A 56 5.23 -12.25 15.48
N PHE A 57 5.76 -11.71 14.37
CA PHE A 57 6.28 -12.57 13.31
C PHE A 57 7.69 -13.04 13.66
N PRO A 58 7.92 -14.36 13.78
CA PRO A 58 9.22 -14.90 14.10
C PRO A 58 10.22 -14.51 13.00
N ARG A 59 11.40 -14.06 13.43
CA ARG A 59 12.52 -13.77 12.54
C ARG A 59 12.97 -15.06 11.86
N SER A 60 13.50 -14.95 10.64
CA SER A 60 14.07 -16.09 9.92
C SER A 60 15.02 -16.88 10.84
N PRO A 61 15.01 -18.22 10.77
CA PRO A 61 15.84 -19.04 11.64
C PRO A 61 17.32 -18.63 11.49
N GLU A 62 18.00 -18.44 12.63
CA GLU A 62 19.43 -18.10 12.68
C GLU A 62 20.32 -19.25 12.19
N THR A 63 19.74 -20.44 12.06
CA THR A 63 20.43 -21.63 11.55
C THR A 63 20.03 -21.87 10.11
N THR A 64 21.04 -21.93 9.23
CA THR A 64 20.85 -22.44 7.89
C THR A 64 20.47 -23.91 8.00
N SER A 65 19.22 -24.26 7.69
CA SER A 65 18.82 -25.66 7.58
C SER A 65 19.78 -26.38 6.61
N PRO A 66 20.40 -27.52 6.99
CA PRO A 66 21.33 -28.25 6.13
C PRO A 66 20.67 -28.75 4.83
N PHE A 67 19.35 -28.83 4.81
CA PHE A 67 18.54 -29.21 3.66
C PHE A 67 17.63 -28.06 3.26
N LYS A 68 18.19 -26.98 2.72
CA LYS A 68 17.41 -26.12 1.83
C LYS A 68 17.51 -26.71 0.43
N GLN A 69 16.73 -27.75 0.17
CA GLN A 69 16.44 -28.15 -1.21
C GLN A 69 15.95 -26.87 -1.90
N ILE A 70 16.64 -26.47 -2.96
CA ILE A 70 16.33 -25.22 -3.66
C ILE A 70 14.96 -25.41 -4.31
N GLU A 71 13.91 -25.10 -3.57
CA GLU A 71 12.58 -24.98 -4.14
C GLU A 71 12.59 -23.73 -5.02
N ILE A 72 12.47 -23.94 -6.33
CA ILE A 72 12.30 -22.86 -7.29
C ILE A 72 10.88 -22.34 -7.09
N VAL A 73 10.74 -21.41 -6.14
CA VAL A 73 9.48 -20.69 -5.90
C VAL A 73 9.56 -19.29 -6.53
N ASP A 74 8.45 -18.83 -7.08
CA ASP A 74 8.33 -17.46 -7.55
C ASP A 74 8.28 -16.52 -6.33
N THR A 75 9.41 -15.89 -6.01
CA THR A 75 9.54 -14.95 -4.89
C THR A 75 8.68 -13.70 -5.06
N LEU A 76 8.21 -13.42 -6.29
CA LEU A 76 7.39 -12.26 -6.63
C LEU A 76 5.93 -12.62 -6.87
N PHE A 77 5.49 -13.83 -6.52
CA PHE A 77 4.11 -14.29 -6.71
C PHE A 77 3.08 -13.27 -6.20
N ILE A 78 3.17 -12.86 -4.93
CA ILE A 78 2.26 -11.86 -4.35
C ILE A 78 2.36 -10.52 -5.07
N GLY A 79 3.58 -10.07 -5.40
CA GLY A 79 3.80 -8.82 -6.12
C GLY A 79 3.12 -8.79 -7.49
N ARG A 80 3.15 -9.91 -8.22
CA ARG A 80 2.49 -10.04 -9.53
C ARG A 80 0.97 -9.93 -9.41
N TYR A 81 0.35 -10.55 -8.41
CA TYR A 81 -1.11 -10.43 -8.21
C TYR A 81 -1.55 -9.05 -7.75
N VAL A 82 -0.77 -8.40 -6.88
CA VAL A 82 -1.04 -7.02 -6.48
C VAL A 82 -0.95 -6.08 -7.70
N LEU A 83 0.11 -6.22 -8.50
CA LEU A 83 0.26 -5.46 -9.74
C LEU A 83 -0.89 -5.72 -10.70
N LEU A 84 -1.25 -6.99 -10.91
CA LEU A 84 -2.37 -7.38 -11.77
C LEU A 84 -3.68 -6.74 -11.29
N ALA A 85 -3.97 -6.77 -9.99
CA ALA A 85 -5.16 -6.17 -9.41
C ALA A 85 -5.20 -4.65 -9.66
N VAL A 86 -4.09 -3.95 -9.42
CA VAL A 86 -3.99 -2.50 -9.65
C VAL A 86 -4.19 -2.15 -11.13
N VAL A 87 -3.48 -2.85 -12.02
CA VAL A 87 -3.60 -2.62 -13.48
C VAL A 87 -5.02 -2.91 -13.96
N SER A 88 -5.65 -3.97 -13.46
CA SER A 88 -7.03 -4.33 -13.80
C SER A 88 -8.02 -3.26 -13.34
N ALA A 89 -7.86 -2.74 -12.12
CA ALA A 89 -8.72 -1.68 -11.59
C ALA A 89 -8.58 -0.38 -12.42
N VAL A 90 -7.34 0.04 -12.72
CA VAL A 90 -7.08 1.22 -13.56
C VAL A 90 -7.67 1.03 -14.96
N PHE A 91 -7.50 -0.15 -15.55
CA PHE A 91 -8.10 -0.49 -16.84
C PHE A 91 -9.62 -0.37 -16.81
N LEU A 92 -10.30 -0.94 -15.80
CA LEU A 92 -11.75 -0.87 -15.68
C LEU A 92 -12.24 0.58 -15.53
N VAL A 93 -11.58 1.39 -14.69
CA VAL A 93 -11.93 2.81 -14.53
C VAL A 93 -11.80 3.56 -15.87
N ALA A 94 -10.70 3.38 -16.57
CA ALA A 94 -10.47 4.01 -17.87
C ALA A 94 -11.51 3.57 -18.90
N PHE A 95 -11.81 2.26 -18.96
CA PHE A 95 -12.80 1.70 -19.87
C PHE A 95 -14.19 2.31 -19.63
N PHE A 96 -14.65 2.32 -18.37
CA PHE A 96 -15.96 2.87 -18.01
C PHE A 96 -16.04 4.39 -18.08
N MET A 97 -14.92 5.12 -18.08
CA MET A 97 -14.90 6.54 -18.42
C MET A 97 -14.97 6.77 -19.93
N LEU A 98 -14.15 6.08 -20.72
CA LEU A 98 -14.10 6.29 -22.17
C LEU A 98 -15.41 5.89 -22.87
N LEU A 99 -16.06 4.83 -22.41
CA LEU A 99 -17.28 4.32 -23.03
C LEU A 99 -18.40 5.40 -23.12
N PRO A 100 -18.87 6.02 -22.02
CA PRO A 100 -19.89 7.07 -22.09
C PRO A 100 -19.37 8.37 -22.74
N PHE A 101 -18.13 8.76 -22.47
CA PHE A 101 -17.63 10.09 -22.85
C PHE A 101 -17.04 10.20 -24.26
N HIS A 102 -16.78 9.09 -24.95
CA HIS A 102 -16.23 9.12 -26.31
C HIS A 102 -17.00 8.23 -27.29
N TYR A 103 -17.57 7.12 -26.83
CA TYR A 103 -18.21 6.16 -27.73
C TYR A 103 -19.73 6.21 -27.73
N LEU A 104 -20.35 6.66 -26.63
CA LEU A 104 -21.81 6.72 -26.46
C LEU A 104 -22.34 8.16 -26.44
N GLU A 105 -21.72 9.07 -27.19
CA GLU A 105 -22.27 10.42 -27.34
C GLU A 105 -23.68 10.35 -27.93
N PRO A 106 -24.69 10.95 -27.28
CA PRO A 106 -26.06 10.87 -27.75
C PRO A 106 -26.24 11.66 -29.04
N VAL A 107 -26.56 10.96 -30.13
CA VAL A 107 -26.96 11.60 -31.39
C VAL A 107 -28.45 11.95 -31.29
N TYR A 108 -28.75 13.21 -31.03
CA TYR A 108 -30.13 13.70 -30.95
C TYR A 108 -30.80 13.69 -32.32
N ALA A 109 -32.00 13.10 -32.41
CA ALA A 109 -32.79 13.11 -33.63
C ALA A 109 -33.34 14.51 -33.92
N LYS A 110 -33.39 14.88 -35.20
CA LYS A 110 -33.97 16.15 -35.66
C LYS A 110 -35.50 16.13 -35.49
N ALA A 111 -36.08 17.22 -34.98
CA ALA A 111 -37.52 17.32 -34.76
C ALA A 111 -38.31 17.14 -36.07
N LEU A 112 -39.33 16.27 -36.04
CA LEU A 112 -40.28 16.07 -37.13
C LEU A 112 -41.13 17.32 -37.30
N ARG A 113 -41.01 17.97 -38.47
CA ARG A 113 -41.94 19.03 -38.87
C ARG A 113 -43.24 18.38 -39.34
N THR A 114 -44.27 18.42 -38.50
CA THR A 114 -45.66 18.14 -38.90
C THR A 114 -46.18 19.35 -39.68
N HIS A 115 -46.65 19.11 -40.90
CA HIS A 115 -47.34 20.09 -41.75
C HIS A 115 -48.86 19.97 -41.55
#